data_AF-A0A954ZMV2-F1
#
_entry.id   AF-A0A954ZMV2-F1
#
_cell.length_a   1.000
_cell.length_b   1.000
_cell.length_c   1.000
_cell.angle_alpha   90.00
_cell.angle_beta   90.00
_cell.angle_gamma   90.00
#
_symmetry.space_group_name_H-M   'P 1'
#
loop_
_entity.id
_entity.type
_entity.pdbx_description
1 polymer ?
#
loop_
_entity_poly.entity_id
_entity_poly.type
_entity_poly.pdbx_seq_one_letter_code
_entity_poly.pdbx_strand_id
1 'polypeptide(L)'
;MMPLLRQDYPHPYDSKTGDDATPLAQWLQTAEARNQARLRAPVIMAAQRIGLASRRCNELASEARQTRHRLLNLPAGVSAEQVTKLEERALRLELEAHAERLALWRDLQPLAESARDAAVDRIRQSWLSDLERVIGESSSWGDRL
;
A
#
# COMPACT_ATOMS: atom_id res chain seq x y z
N MET A 1 -3.15 -15.39 -6.33
CA MET A 1 -2.25 -16.32 -7.04
C MET A 1 -2.60 -16.24 -8.51
N MET A 2 -1.80 -15.60 -9.35
CA MET A 2 -2.08 -15.49 -10.79
C MET A 2 -0.96 -16.18 -11.58
N PRO A 3 -1.29 -16.97 -12.62
CA PRO A 3 -0.31 -17.75 -13.34
C PRO A 3 0.54 -16.81 -14.19
N LEU A 4 1.86 -16.90 -14.05
CA LEU A 4 2.79 -16.31 -15.01
C LEU A 4 2.48 -16.94 -16.37
N LEU A 5 2.06 -16.09 -17.32
CA LEU A 5 1.73 -16.48 -18.69
C LEU A 5 2.94 -17.21 -19.30
N ARG A 6 2.78 -18.52 -19.53
CA ARG A 6 3.70 -19.40 -20.29
C ARG A 6 4.03 -18.90 -21.70
N GLN A 7 3.40 -17.83 -22.17
CA GLN A 7 3.44 -17.41 -23.57
C GLN A 7 4.72 -16.64 -23.96
N ASP A 8 5.48 -16.12 -22.99
CA ASP A 8 6.70 -15.35 -23.26
C ASP A 8 8.00 -16.06 -22.81
N TYR A 9 7.91 -17.26 -22.23
CA TYR A 9 9.10 -17.98 -21.74
C TYR A 9 10.00 -18.32 -22.93
N PRO A 10 11.30 -17.97 -22.94
CA PRO A 10 12.20 -18.38 -24.00
C PRO A 10 12.26 -19.91 -24.00
N HIS A 11 11.71 -20.53 -25.05
CA HIS A 11 11.78 -21.98 -25.21
C HIS A 11 13.27 -22.35 -25.33
N PRO A 12 13.79 -23.24 -24.46
CA PRO A 12 15.22 -23.58 -24.40
C PRO A 12 15.74 -24.33 -25.65
N TYR A 13 14.93 -24.46 -26.70
CA TYR A 13 15.28 -25.20 -27.91
C TYR A 13 15.82 -24.31 -29.04
N ASP A 14 15.86 -22.98 -28.89
CA ASP A 14 16.41 -22.08 -29.92
C ASP A 14 17.85 -21.60 -29.64
N SER A 15 18.42 -21.83 -28.45
CA SER A 15 19.80 -21.42 -28.12
C SER A 15 20.80 -22.56 -28.28
N LYS A 16 21.54 -22.58 -29.40
CA LYS A 16 22.73 -23.42 -29.62
C LYS A 16 23.97 -22.97 -28.83
N THR A 17 23.81 -22.49 -27.61
CA THR A 17 24.91 -22.03 -26.76
C THR A 17 24.64 -22.51 -25.35
N GLY A 18 25.54 -23.34 -24.82
CA GLY A 18 25.42 -24.04 -23.54
C GLY A 18 25.54 -23.16 -22.31
N ASP A 19 24.73 -22.09 -22.23
CA ASP A 19 24.55 -21.30 -21.01
C ASP A 19 23.07 -20.87 -20.90
N ASP A 20 22.22 -21.82 -20.47
CA ASP A 20 20.77 -21.64 -20.33
C ASP A 20 20.38 -20.61 -19.24
N ALA A 21 21.32 -20.21 -18.39
CA ALA A 21 21.09 -19.29 -17.28
C ALA A 21 20.97 -17.82 -17.73
N THR A 22 21.67 -17.42 -18.79
CA THR A 22 21.72 -16.03 -19.26
C THR A 22 20.40 -15.54 -19.89
N PRO A 23 19.74 -16.32 -20.77
CA PRO A 23 18.46 -15.94 -21.36
C PRO A 23 17.32 -15.89 -20.33
N LEU A 24 17.34 -16.79 -19.34
CA LEU A 24 16.36 -16.82 -18.25
C LEU A 24 16.51 -15.59 -17.34
N ALA A 25 17.72 -15.24 -16.94
CA ALA A 25 17.99 -14.06 -16.12
C ALA A 25 17.56 -12.77 -16.82
N GLN A 26 17.84 -12.65 -18.13
CA GLN A 26 17.44 -11.48 -18.92
C GLN A 26 15.91 -11.40 -19.11
N TRP A 27 15.25 -12.54 -19.29
CA TRP A 27 13.78 -12.60 -19.34
C TRP A 27 13.15 -12.20 -18.01
N LEU A 28 13.66 -12.72 -16.88
CA LEU A 28 13.18 -12.37 -15.53
C LEU A 28 13.32 -10.87 -15.25
N GLN A 29 14.47 -10.27 -15.57
CA GLN A 29 14.69 -8.83 -15.43
C GLN A 29 13.69 -8.01 -16.26
N THR A 30 13.40 -8.45 -17.49
CA THR A 30 12.45 -7.76 -18.39
C THR A 30 11.01 -7.90 -17.90
N ALA A 31 10.63 -9.09 -17.43
CA ALA A 31 9.32 -9.36 -16.85
C ALA A 31 9.11 -8.58 -15.55
N GLU A 32 10.14 -8.49 -14.70
CA GLU A 32 10.12 -7.68 -13.49
C GLU A 32 9.96 -6.20 -13.82
N ALA A 33 10.73 -5.66 -14.76
CA ALA A 33 10.61 -4.26 -15.19
C ALA A 33 9.21 -3.94 -15.75
N ARG A 34 8.61 -4.86 -16.53
CA ARG A 34 7.23 -4.73 -17.02
C ARG A 34 6.22 -4.74 -15.88
N ASN A 35 6.37 -5.64 -14.90
CA ASN A 35 5.50 -5.70 -13.73
C ASN A 35 5.62 -4.43 -12.88
N GLN A 36 6.84 -3.96 -12.62
CA GLN A 36 7.08 -2.70 -11.93
C GLN A 36 6.43 -1.52 -12.66
N ALA A 37 6.56 -1.44 -13.99
CA ALA A 37 5.90 -0.40 -14.79
C ALA A 37 4.37 -0.46 -14.71
N ARG A 38 3.78 -1.66 -14.73
CA ARG A 38 2.32 -1.86 -14.60
C ARG A 38 1.79 -1.50 -13.21
N LEU A 39 2.60 -1.71 -12.17
CA LEU A 39 2.23 -1.40 -10.78
C LEU A 39 2.42 0.07 -10.42
N ARG A 40 3.29 0.82 -11.11
CA ARG A 40 3.55 2.24 -10.82
C ARG A 40 2.30 3.12 -10.95
N ALA A 41 1.56 3.02 -12.05
CA ALA A 41 0.40 3.89 -12.27
C ALA A 41 -0.73 3.67 -11.24
N PRO A 42 -1.16 2.43 -10.92
CA PRO A 42 -2.13 2.17 -9.85
C PRO A 42 -1.68 2.69 -8.49
N VAL A 43 -0.40 2.53 -8.13
CA VAL A 43 0.15 3.02 -6.85
C VAL A 43 0.13 4.55 -6.79
N ILE A 44 0.50 5.24 -7.87
CA ILE A 44 0.45 6.70 -7.95
C ILE A 44 -1.00 7.19 -7.81
N MET A 45 -1.94 6.57 -8.51
CA MET A 45 -3.36 6.91 -8.43
C MET A 45 -3.94 6.67 -7.02
N ALA A 46 -3.58 5.56 -6.38
CA ALA A 46 -3.97 5.27 -5.00
C ALA A 46 -3.42 6.33 -4.03
N ALA A 47 -2.14 6.68 -4.16
CA ALA A 47 -1.50 7.71 -3.33
C ALA A 47 -2.17 9.09 -3.51
N GLN A 48 -2.53 9.46 -4.74
CA GLN A 48 -3.26 10.70 -5.02
C GLN A 48 -4.66 10.69 -4.37
N ARG A 49 -5.41 9.60 -4.50
CA ARG A 49 -6.72 9.43 -3.86
C ARG A 49 -6.63 9.56 -2.34
N ILE A 50 -5.66 8.86 -1.72
CA ILE A 50 -5.38 8.93 -0.28
C ILE A 50 -5.05 10.36 0.13
N GLY A 51 -4.23 11.07 -0.65
CA GLY A 51 -3.87 12.46 -0.40
C GLY A 51 -5.08 13.40 -0.43
N LEU A 52 -5.96 13.24 -1.42
CA LEU A 52 -7.20 14.03 -1.54
C LEU A 52 -8.17 13.75 -0.40
N ALA A 53 -8.44 12.47 -0.11
CA ALA A 53 -9.32 12.07 0.99
C ALA A 53 -8.79 12.54 2.36
N SER A 54 -7.48 12.49 2.57
CA SER A 54 -6.83 12.98 3.79
C SER A 54 -6.98 14.50 3.96
N ARG A 55 -6.84 15.28 2.88
CA ARG A 55 -7.10 16.73 2.90
C ARG A 55 -8.57 17.02 3.24
N ARG A 56 -9.50 16.30 2.60
CA ARG A 56 -10.93 16.45 2.86
C ARG A 56 -11.30 16.13 4.30
N CYS A 57 -10.74 15.08 4.88
CA CYS A 57 -10.90 14.75 6.30
C CYS A 57 -10.47 15.90 7.22
N ASN A 58 -9.32 16.54 6.91
CA ASN A 58 -8.79 17.65 7.71
C ASN A 58 -9.64 18.92 7.59
N GLU A 59 -10.15 19.22 6.39
CA GLU A 59 -11.09 20.31 6.15
C GLU A 59 -12.36 20.13 6.99
N LEU A 60 -13.02 18.97 6.87
CA LEU A 60 -14.24 18.66 7.62
C LEU A 60 -14.03 18.70 9.13
N ALA A 61 -12.90 18.16 9.61
CA ALA A 61 -12.55 18.23 11.03
C ALA A 61 -12.30 19.67 11.50
N SER A 62 -11.71 20.52 10.65
CA SER A 62 -11.53 21.95 10.94
C SER A 62 -12.88 22.67 11.02
N GLU A 63 -13.76 22.45 10.05
CA GLU A 63 -15.09 23.05 10.03
C GLU A 63 -15.96 22.61 11.22
N ALA A 64 -15.89 21.33 11.61
CA ALA A 64 -16.60 20.81 12.77
C ALA A 64 -16.11 21.49 14.07
N ARG A 65 -14.79 21.64 14.23
CA ARG A 65 -14.20 22.36 15.38
C ARG A 65 -14.62 23.83 15.40
N GLN A 66 -14.59 24.52 14.26
CA GLN A 66 -15.05 25.90 14.18
C GLN A 66 -16.53 26.03 14.52
N THR A 67 -17.37 25.09 14.07
CA THR A 67 -18.81 25.08 14.37
C THR A 67 -19.07 24.85 15.86
N ARG A 68 -18.36 23.90 16.49
CA ARG A 68 -18.40 23.70 17.95
C ARG A 68 -17.91 24.93 18.71
N HIS A 69 -16.83 25.56 18.27
CA HIS A 69 -16.33 26.78 18.90
C HIS A 69 -17.36 27.92 18.81
N ARG A 70 -18.10 28.03 17.69
CA ARG A 70 -19.19 29.00 17.57
C ARG A 70 -20.32 28.69 18.54
N LEU A 71 -20.73 27.42 18.67
CA LEU A 71 -21.75 26.99 19.64
C LEU A 71 -21.37 27.37 21.08
N LEU A 72 -20.12 27.12 21.47
CA LEU A 72 -19.63 27.43 22.82
C LEU A 72 -19.54 28.93 23.12
N ASN A 73 -19.39 29.76 22.09
CA ASN A 73 -19.24 31.22 22.21
C ASN A 73 -20.45 31.99 21.69
N LEU A 74 -21.64 31.37 21.71
CA LEU A 74 -22.85 32.07 21.31
C LEU A 74 -23.18 33.20 22.31
N PRO A 75 -23.54 34.40 21.83
CA PRO A 75 -23.97 35.48 22.71
C PRO A 75 -25.27 35.12 23.43
N ALA A 76 -25.48 35.71 24.61
CA ALA A 76 -26.74 35.58 25.33
C ALA A 76 -27.89 36.16 24.48
N GLY A 77 -29.03 35.46 24.44
CA GLY A 77 -30.22 35.89 23.68
C GLY A 77 -30.32 35.32 22.26
N VAL A 78 -29.41 34.44 21.85
CA VAL A 78 -29.54 33.67 20.59
C VAL A 78 -30.77 32.76 20.65
N SER A 79 -31.52 32.68 19.55
CA SER A 79 -32.70 31.84 19.48
C SER A 79 -32.35 30.36 19.52
N ALA A 80 -33.19 29.54 20.16
CA ALA A 80 -33.02 28.09 20.20
C ALA A 80 -32.88 27.49 18.79
N GLU A 81 -33.60 28.02 17.81
CA GLU A 81 -33.52 27.59 16.41
C GLU A 81 -32.12 27.78 15.80
N GLN A 82 -31.42 28.88 16.13
CA GLN A 82 -30.05 29.10 15.67
C GLN A 82 -29.06 28.15 16.33
N VAL A 83 -29.27 27.82 17.61
CA VAL A 83 -28.48 26.81 18.33
C VAL A 83 -28.67 25.44 17.65
N THR A 84 -29.91 25.01 17.44
CA THR A 84 -30.21 23.71 16.81
C THR A 84 -29.61 23.61 15.41
N LYS A 85 -29.70 24.67 14.58
CA LYS A 85 -29.07 24.68 13.24
C LYS A 85 -27.55 24.49 13.29
N LEU A 86 -26.89 25.06 14.30
CA LEU A 86 -25.44 24.92 14.47
C LEU A 86 -25.07 23.53 15.00
N GLU A 87 -25.88 22.95 15.90
CA GLU A 87 -25.71 21.57 16.39
C GLU A 87 -25.89 20.55 15.26
N GLU A 88 -26.96 20.68 14.47
CA GLU A 88 -27.20 19.84 13.29
C GLU A 88 -26.05 19.93 12.28
N ARG A 89 -25.55 21.15 12.05
CA ARG A 89 -24.39 21.37 11.18
C ARG A 89 -23.14 20.68 11.72
N ALA A 90 -22.86 20.79 13.02
CA ALA A 90 -21.71 20.14 13.64
C ALA A 90 -21.80 18.62 13.51
N LEU A 91 -22.97 18.05 13.81
CA LEU A 91 -23.23 16.62 13.67
C LEU A 91 -23.06 16.14 12.23
N ARG A 92 -23.59 16.88 11.25
CA ARG A 92 -23.45 16.54 9.82
C ARG A 92 -21.98 16.52 9.39
N LEU A 93 -21.20 17.54 9.76
CA LEU A 93 -19.78 17.61 9.45
C LEU A 93 -18.99 16.45 10.06
N GLU A 94 -19.37 16.00 11.26
CA GLU A 94 -18.75 14.84 11.91
C GLU A 94 -19.08 13.52 11.22
N LEU A 95 -20.33 13.34 10.78
CA LEU A 95 -20.74 12.18 10.00
C LEU A 95 -20.03 12.14 8.65
N GLU A 96 -19.94 13.26 7.94
CA GLU A 96 -19.19 13.39 6.69
C GLU A 96 -17.70 13.06 6.92
N ALA A 97 -17.08 13.63 7.97
CA ALA A 97 -15.69 13.34 8.30
C ALA A 97 -15.45 11.86 8.65
N HIS A 98 -16.40 11.23 9.32
CA HIS A 98 -16.32 9.80 9.65
C HIS A 98 -16.43 8.92 8.40
N ALA A 99 -17.35 9.25 7.48
CA ALA A 99 -17.50 8.56 6.21
C ALA A 99 -16.21 8.64 5.36
N GLU A 100 -15.60 9.82 5.27
CA GLU A 100 -14.32 10.02 4.56
C GLU A 100 -13.18 9.22 5.21
N ARG A 101 -13.10 9.17 6.55
CA ARG A 101 -12.10 8.33 7.25
C ARG A 101 -12.28 6.85 6.99
N LEU A 102 -13.53 6.37 6.97
CA LEU A 102 -13.83 4.96 6.64
C LEU A 102 -13.45 4.62 5.20
N ALA A 103 -13.73 5.51 4.25
CA ALA A 103 -13.32 5.34 2.86
C ALA A 103 -11.79 5.29 2.74
N LEU A 104 -11.09 6.24 3.40
CA LEU A 104 -9.64 6.26 3.47
C LEU A 104 -9.06 4.98 4.08
N TRP A 105 -9.66 4.48 5.17
CA TRP A 105 -9.21 3.24 5.81
C TRP A 105 -9.36 2.03 4.88
N ARG A 106 -10.46 1.93 4.13
CA ARG A 106 -10.67 0.87 3.14
C ARG A 106 -9.65 0.92 2.00
N ASP A 107 -9.23 2.11 1.59
CA ASP A 107 -8.18 2.28 0.58
C ASP A 107 -6.78 1.94 1.14
N LEU A 108 -6.51 2.24 2.40
CA LEU A 108 -5.21 2.01 3.06
C LEU A 108 -5.01 0.57 3.54
N GLN A 109 -6.06 -0.13 3.98
CA GLN A 109 -5.98 -1.48 4.51
C GLN A 109 -5.26 -2.47 3.56
N PRO A 110 -5.65 -2.61 2.27
CA PRO A 110 -4.99 -3.57 1.38
C PRO A 110 -3.53 -3.19 1.10
N LEU A 111 -3.20 -1.89 1.12
CA LEU A 111 -1.81 -1.43 0.96
C LEU A 111 -0.97 -1.80 2.18
N ALA A 112 -1.52 -1.64 3.39
CA ALA A 112 -0.85 -2.02 4.63
C ALA A 112 -0.66 -3.54 4.74
N GLU A 113 -1.67 -4.33 4.37
CA GLU A 113 -1.60 -5.79 4.32
C GLU A 113 -0.54 -6.26 3.31
N SER A 114 -0.55 -5.70 2.09
CA SER A 114 0.45 -6.03 1.07
C SER A 114 1.87 -5.63 1.50
N ALA A 115 2.04 -4.47 2.14
CA ALA A 115 3.34 -4.04 2.66
C ALA A 115 3.86 -4.96 3.79
N ARG A 116 2.96 -5.43 4.66
CA ARG A 116 3.27 -6.41 5.71
C ARG A 116 3.73 -7.73 5.10
N ASP A 117 2.98 -8.26 4.14
CA ASP A 117 3.30 -9.55 3.53
C ASP A 117 4.65 -9.48 2.79
N ALA A 118 4.91 -8.38 2.07
CA ALA A 118 6.21 -8.13 1.44
C ALA A 118 7.37 -8.00 2.46
N ALA A 119 7.12 -7.47 3.66
CA ALA A 119 8.12 -7.44 4.72
C ALA A 119 8.41 -8.84 5.27
N VAL A 120 7.38 -9.65 5.49
CA VAL A 120 7.52 -11.05 5.93
C VAL A 120 8.30 -11.88 4.92
N ASP A 121 8.02 -11.72 3.62
CA ASP A 121 8.73 -12.44 2.57
C ASP A 121 10.22 -12.05 2.49
N ARG A 122 10.56 -10.76 2.66
CA ARG A 122 11.96 -10.32 2.75
C ARG A 122 12.70 -10.95 3.93
N ILE A 123 12.05 -11.02 5.09
CA ILE A 123 12.62 -11.71 6.27
C ILE A 123 12.83 -13.18 5.93
N ARG A 124 11.83 -13.87 5.35
CA ARG A 124 11.96 -15.27 4.96
C ARG A 124 13.13 -15.51 4.00
N GLN A 125 13.28 -14.66 2.97
CA GLN A 125 14.37 -14.76 2.01
C GLN A 125 15.74 -14.56 2.66
N SER A 126 15.87 -13.61 3.60
CA SER A 126 17.10 -13.43 4.38
C SER A 126 17.46 -14.69 5.15
N TRP A 127 16.49 -15.29 5.85
CA TRP A 127 16.70 -16.52 6.62
C TRP A 127 17.08 -17.70 5.73
N LEU A 128 16.45 -17.86 4.57
CA LEU A 128 16.80 -18.91 3.61
C LEU A 128 18.22 -18.72 3.07
N SER A 129 18.60 -17.49 2.72
CA SER A 129 19.96 -17.18 2.26
C SER A 129 21.00 -17.44 3.35
N ASP A 130 20.70 -17.11 4.60
CA ASP A 130 21.58 -17.43 5.74
C ASP A 130 21.71 -18.95 5.97
N LEU A 131 20.62 -19.70 5.83
CA LEU A 131 20.64 -21.16 5.94
C LEU A 131 21.45 -21.81 4.80
N GLU A 132 21.25 -21.36 3.56
CA GLU A 132 22.05 -21.80 2.41
C GLU A 132 23.54 -21.54 2.62
N ARG A 133 23.89 -20.37 3.17
CA ARG A 133 25.28 -20.04 3.52
C ARG A 133 25.83 -21.00 4.58
N VAL A 134 25.10 -21.23 5.67
CA VAL A 134 25.56 -22.14 6.75
C VAL A 134 25.70 -23.58 6.23
N ILE A 135 24.79 -24.05 5.40
CA ILE A 135 24.84 -25.39 4.79
C ILE A 135 26.03 -25.49 3.83
N GLY A 136 26.26 -24.48 2.99
CA GLY A 136 27.40 -24.40 2.06
C GLY A 136 28.75 -24.33 2.79
N GLU A 137 28.83 -23.57 3.88
CA GLU A 137 30.00 -23.51 4.74
C GLU A 137 30.28 -24.87 5.40
N SER A 138 29.24 -25.53 5.92
CA SER A 138 29.36 -26.84 6.59
C SER A 138 29.79 -27.96 5.62
N SER A 139 29.33 -27.92 4.38
CA SER A 139 29.73 -28.88 3.33
C SER A 139 31.16 -28.65 2.86
N SER A 140 31.60 -27.38 2.77
CA SER A 140 33.01 -27.06 2.44
C SER A 140 34.03 -27.50 3.48
N TRP A 141 33.60 -27.72 4.73
CA TRP A 141 34.41 -28.31 5.80
C TRP A 141 34.46 -29.84 5.73
N GLY A 142 33.40 -30.49 5.23
CA GLY A 142 33.35 -31.94 5.02
C GLY A 142 34.26 -32.42 3.88
N ASP A 143 34.46 -31.61 2.83
CA ASP A 143 35.33 -31.94 1.69
C ASP A 143 36.84 -31.75 1.97
N ARG A 144 37.21 -31.20 3.13
CA ARG A 144 38.62 -30.97 3.54
C ARG A 144 39.14 -31.98 4.58
N LEU A 145 38.31 -32.94 4.99
CA LEU A 145 38.67 -34.06 5.87
C LEU A 145 38.79 -35.35 5.05
#